data_AF-A0A1H6STI2-F1
#
_entry.id   AF-A0A1H6STI2-F1
#
_cell.length_a   1.000
_cell.length_b   1.000
_cell.length_c   1.000
_cell.angle_alpha   90.00
_cell.angle_beta   90.00
_cell.angle_gamma   90.00
#
_symmetry.space_group_name_H-M   'P 1'
#
loop_
_entity.id
_entity.type
_entity.pdbx_description
1 polymer ?
#
loop_
_entity_poly.entity_id
_entity_poly.type
_entity_poly.pdbx_seq_one_letter_code
_entity_poly.pdbx_strand_id
1 'polypeptide(L)'
;MNKMAEEIFINKKEDIIIPFDYIGDELWQSNTERIITALDELWSNDKANPIPIEEIEALELRLGASLPDTLKLFYQTFGIADIGEELQQFSDIDYIIKIWEPHPEYGPDFTAEDMAVLPSLITFSEYLGNGNMFCFHKDTKEIYYFDHDSQPYITKLFNSFDDYLKGCLVFAQADLFGDVEQDLVEQWAEEVVCDLVGEDIVRKWMY
;
A
#
# COMPACT_ATOMS: atom_id res chain seq x y z
N MET A 1 10.75 -24.17 19.54
CA MET A 1 11.80 -24.01 18.52
C MET A 1 11.17 -23.18 17.41
N ASN A 2 11.40 -21.86 17.42
CA ASN A 2 11.14 -21.06 16.25
C ASN A 2 12.01 -21.63 15.13
N LYS A 3 11.39 -22.05 14.02
CA LYS A 3 12.11 -22.00 12.75
C LYS A 3 12.44 -20.52 12.60
N MET A 4 13.71 -20.16 12.65
CA MET A 4 14.13 -18.88 12.09
C MET A 4 13.54 -18.86 10.68
N ALA A 5 12.78 -17.82 10.34
CA ALA A 5 12.43 -17.59 8.95
C ALA A 5 13.75 -17.68 8.14
N GLU A 6 13.72 -18.22 6.93
CA GLU A 6 14.90 -18.12 6.07
C GLU A 6 15.23 -16.64 5.93
N GLU A 7 16.32 -16.19 6.55
CA GLU A 7 16.78 -14.80 6.49
C GLU A 7 16.83 -14.38 5.02
N ILE A 8 16.00 -13.41 4.65
CA ILE A 8 16.01 -12.81 3.32
C ILE A 8 17.06 -11.70 3.37
N PHE A 9 18.11 -11.85 2.57
CA PHE A 9 19.08 -10.80 2.31
C PHE A 9 19.21 -10.57 0.81
N ILE A 10 19.08 -9.32 0.38
CA ILE A 10 19.20 -8.92 -1.01
C ILE A 10 20.67 -8.56 -1.29
N ASN A 11 21.36 -9.39 -2.06
CA ASN A 11 22.76 -9.18 -2.45
C ASN A 11 22.92 -8.85 -3.94
N LYS A 12 21.88 -9.08 -4.73
CA LYS A 12 21.76 -8.76 -6.16
C LYS A 12 20.29 -8.54 -6.51
N LYS A 13 20.02 -7.87 -7.63
CA LYS A 13 18.65 -7.58 -8.11
C LYS A 13 17.75 -8.82 -8.18
N GLU A 14 18.27 -9.96 -8.61
CA GLU A 14 17.49 -11.20 -8.74
C GLU A 14 17.09 -11.84 -7.40
N ASP A 15 17.63 -11.37 -6.29
CA ASP A 15 17.19 -11.81 -4.96
C ASP A 15 15.87 -11.15 -4.53
N ILE A 16 15.47 -10.04 -5.18
CA ILE A 16 14.20 -9.37 -4.93
C ILE A 16 13.05 -10.31 -5.29
N ILE A 17 12.19 -10.57 -4.32
CA ILE A 17 11.04 -11.45 -4.48
C ILE A 17 9.91 -10.64 -5.10
N ILE A 18 9.50 -11.02 -6.31
CA ILE A 18 8.21 -10.59 -6.86
C ILE A 18 7.12 -11.33 -6.08
N PRO A 19 6.27 -10.62 -5.32
CA PRO A 19 5.47 -11.29 -4.30
C PRO A 19 4.38 -12.16 -4.93
N PHE A 20 3.76 -11.72 -6.04
CA PHE A 20 2.65 -12.41 -6.71
C PHE A 20 2.34 -11.82 -8.09
N ASP A 21 1.57 -12.53 -8.90
CA ASP A 21 0.92 -12.00 -10.10
C ASP A 21 -0.39 -11.30 -9.74
N TYR A 22 -1.24 -11.96 -8.93
CA TYR A 22 -2.47 -11.39 -8.36
C TYR A 22 -2.77 -11.98 -6.97
N ILE A 23 -3.47 -11.22 -6.14
CA ILE A 23 -3.83 -11.65 -4.78
C ILE A 23 -4.73 -12.88 -4.86
N GLY A 24 -4.32 -13.96 -4.19
CA GLY A 24 -4.99 -15.26 -4.23
C GLY A 24 -4.41 -16.27 -5.21
N ASP A 25 -3.32 -15.94 -5.92
CA ASP A 25 -2.56 -16.93 -6.69
C ASP A 25 -1.78 -17.92 -5.78
N GLU A 26 -1.08 -18.88 -6.40
CA GLU A 26 -0.36 -19.95 -5.68
C GLU A 26 0.79 -19.43 -4.80
N LEU A 27 1.44 -18.34 -5.22
CA LEU A 27 2.62 -17.78 -4.55
C LEU A 27 2.26 -16.65 -3.57
N TRP A 28 1.13 -15.98 -3.79
CA TRP A 28 0.59 -14.86 -3.04
C TRP A 28 0.84 -14.94 -1.55
N GLN A 29 0.26 -15.95 -0.90
CA GLN A 29 0.34 -16.03 0.55
C GLN A 29 1.76 -16.34 1.01
N SER A 30 2.44 -17.27 0.34
CA SER A 30 3.77 -17.74 0.76
C SER A 30 4.86 -16.68 0.64
N ASN A 31 4.91 -15.95 -0.48
CA ASN A 31 5.90 -14.91 -0.71
C ASN A 31 5.60 -13.68 0.14
N THR A 32 4.34 -13.26 0.23
CA THR A 32 3.94 -12.12 1.05
C THR A 32 4.21 -12.38 2.53
N GLU A 33 3.88 -13.58 3.04
CA GLU A 33 4.21 -13.94 4.43
C GLU A 33 5.72 -13.92 4.67
N ARG A 34 6.50 -14.41 3.70
CA ARG A 34 7.97 -14.43 3.81
C ARG A 34 8.54 -13.01 3.87
N ILE A 35 8.09 -12.11 3.00
CA ILE A 35 8.54 -10.70 2.95
C ILE A 35 8.13 -9.99 4.25
N ILE A 36 6.84 -10.00 4.60
CA ILE A 36 6.34 -9.32 5.81
C ILE A 36 7.03 -9.84 7.07
N THR A 37 7.22 -11.15 7.20
CA THR A 37 7.90 -11.70 8.39
C THR A 37 9.35 -11.23 8.49
N ALA A 38 10.08 -11.17 7.37
CA ALA A 38 11.47 -10.67 7.38
C ALA A 38 11.53 -9.18 7.76
N LEU A 39 10.58 -8.38 7.27
CA LEU A 39 10.46 -6.96 7.60
C LEU A 39 10.05 -6.76 9.07
N ASP A 40 9.07 -7.52 9.57
CA ASP A 40 8.66 -7.48 10.98
C ASP A 40 9.84 -7.79 11.91
N GLU A 41 10.64 -8.80 11.58
CA GLU A 41 11.85 -9.15 12.33
C GLU A 41 12.90 -8.02 12.28
N LEU A 42 13.12 -7.42 11.11
CA LEU A 42 14.09 -6.33 10.94
C LEU A 42 13.67 -5.06 11.69
N TRP A 43 12.42 -4.62 11.49
CA TRP A 43 11.86 -3.40 12.08
C TRP A 43 11.44 -3.58 13.53
N SER A 44 11.53 -4.81 14.06
CA SER A 44 11.07 -5.17 15.41
C SER A 44 9.58 -4.89 15.62
N ASN A 45 8.77 -5.12 14.58
CA ASN A 45 7.32 -5.03 14.63
C ASN A 45 6.71 -6.31 15.18
N ASP A 46 5.56 -6.17 15.86
CA ASP A 46 4.74 -7.32 16.22
C ASP A 46 3.97 -7.80 14.98
N LYS A 47 3.97 -9.11 14.73
CA LYS A 47 3.19 -9.71 13.63
C LYS A 47 1.71 -9.33 13.77
N ALA A 48 1.18 -8.68 12.74
CA ALA A 48 -0.23 -8.33 12.68
C ALA A 48 -1.14 -9.57 12.69
N ASN A 49 -2.32 -9.42 13.30
CA ASN A 49 -3.31 -10.50 13.34
C ASN A 49 -4.28 -10.38 12.16
N PRO A 50 -4.66 -11.51 11.54
CA PRO A 50 -5.75 -11.55 10.57
C PRO A 50 -7.03 -10.87 11.09
N ILE A 51 -7.65 -10.04 10.26
CA ILE A 51 -8.88 -9.33 10.62
C ILE A 51 -10.11 -10.21 10.32
N PRO A 52 -11.01 -10.43 11.28
CA PRO A 52 -12.26 -11.13 11.06
C PRO A 52 -13.14 -10.44 10.01
N ILE A 53 -13.89 -11.24 9.24
CA ILE A 53 -14.76 -10.69 8.20
C ILE A 53 -15.81 -9.74 8.78
N GLU A 54 -16.27 -9.98 10.00
CA GLU A 54 -17.27 -9.16 10.67
C GLU A 54 -16.79 -7.72 10.94
N GLU A 55 -15.48 -7.54 11.18
CA GLU A 55 -14.89 -6.21 11.36
C GLU A 55 -14.79 -5.47 10.04
N ILE A 56 -14.47 -6.18 8.95
CA ILE A 56 -14.47 -5.64 7.59
C ILE A 56 -15.89 -5.26 7.16
N GLU A 57 -16.88 -6.12 7.40
CA GLU A 57 -18.29 -5.84 7.11
C GLU A 57 -18.81 -4.63 7.90
N ALA A 58 -18.38 -4.47 9.16
CA ALA A 58 -18.71 -3.30 9.96
C ALA A 58 -18.10 -2.01 9.38
N LEU A 59 -16.87 -2.06 8.88
CA LEU A 59 -16.24 -0.97 8.15
C LEU A 59 -17.01 -0.63 6.87
N GLU A 60 -17.30 -1.61 6.02
CA GLU A 60 -18.06 -1.41 4.78
C GLU A 60 -19.44 -0.81 5.04
N LEU A 61 -20.12 -1.27 6.11
CA LEU A 61 -21.40 -0.71 6.55
C LEU A 61 -21.28 0.75 6.97
N ARG A 62 -20.23 1.12 7.72
CA ARG A 62 -19.96 2.51 8.13
C ARG A 62 -19.70 3.42 6.93
N LEU A 63 -18.95 2.93 5.94
CA LEU A 63 -18.61 3.67 4.72
C LEU A 63 -19.77 3.72 3.71
N GLY A 64 -20.73 2.81 3.83
CA GLY A 64 -21.78 2.61 2.82
C GLY A 64 -21.22 2.17 1.47
N ALA A 65 -20.04 1.54 1.46
CA ALA A 65 -19.32 1.10 0.27
C ALA A 65 -18.50 -0.16 0.60
N SER A 66 -18.36 -1.06 -0.37
CA SER A 66 -17.48 -2.20 -0.20
C SER A 66 -16.00 -1.81 -0.32
N LEU A 67 -15.11 -2.54 0.34
CA LEU A 67 -13.68 -2.51 0.07
C LEU A 67 -13.39 -3.27 -1.25
N PRO A 68 -12.25 -3.00 -1.91
CA PRO A 68 -11.73 -3.89 -2.95
C PRO A 68 -11.60 -5.32 -2.43
N ASP A 69 -12.00 -6.31 -3.22
CA ASP A 69 -12.00 -7.72 -2.78
C ASP A 69 -10.61 -8.21 -2.39
N THR A 70 -9.58 -7.75 -3.10
CA THR A 70 -8.19 -8.12 -2.82
C THR A 70 -7.63 -7.44 -1.58
N LEU A 71 -8.08 -6.22 -1.26
CA LEU A 71 -7.78 -5.55 0.02
C LEU A 71 -8.42 -6.30 1.21
N LYS A 72 -9.67 -6.77 1.05
CA LYS A 72 -10.32 -7.59 2.08
C LYS A 72 -9.57 -8.89 2.33
N LEU A 73 -9.21 -9.59 1.25
CA LEU A 73 -8.44 -10.83 1.36
C LEU A 73 -7.08 -10.60 2.02
N PHE A 74 -6.43 -9.47 1.75
CA PHE A 74 -5.22 -9.06 2.46
C PHE A 74 -5.46 -8.92 3.97
N TYR A 75 -6.43 -8.10 4.38
CA TYR A 75 -6.73 -7.90 5.81
C TYR A 75 -7.11 -9.21 6.51
N GLN A 76 -7.87 -10.09 5.85
CA GLN A 76 -8.23 -11.40 6.40
C GLN A 76 -7.06 -12.38 6.51
N THR A 77 -5.92 -12.10 5.87
CA THR A 77 -4.75 -12.99 5.84
C THR A 77 -3.59 -12.44 6.67
N PHE A 78 -3.31 -11.15 6.52
CA PHE A 78 -2.14 -10.48 7.09
C PHE A 78 -2.49 -9.37 8.07
N GLY A 79 -3.76 -9.00 8.17
CA GLY A 79 -4.20 -7.88 8.98
C GLY A 79 -3.66 -6.54 8.48
N ILE A 80 -3.49 -5.60 9.41
CA ILE A 80 -2.87 -4.30 9.13
C ILE A 80 -1.36 -4.45 9.34
N ALA A 81 -0.72 -5.19 8.45
CA ALA A 81 0.73 -5.40 8.46
C ALA A 81 1.48 -4.18 7.92
N ASP A 82 2.73 -4.01 8.36
CA ASP A 82 3.62 -3.03 7.76
C ASP A 82 4.12 -3.56 6.41
N ILE A 83 3.87 -2.79 5.35
CA ILE A 83 4.19 -3.15 3.97
C ILE A 83 5.24 -2.20 3.36
N GLY A 84 5.94 -1.42 4.19
CA GLY A 84 6.75 -0.28 3.77
C GLY A 84 5.96 1.02 3.61
N GLU A 85 4.64 0.95 3.81
CA GLU A 85 3.72 2.08 3.96
C GLU A 85 2.71 1.78 5.06
N GLU A 86 2.09 2.83 5.61
CA GLU A 86 1.19 2.72 6.75
C GLU A 86 -0.25 2.47 6.30
N LEU A 87 -0.67 1.19 6.31
CA LEU A 87 -2.08 0.86 6.19
C LEU A 87 -2.87 1.45 7.36
N GLN A 88 -3.94 2.17 7.06
CA GLN A 88 -4.72 2.88 8.06
C GLN A 88 -5.48 1.91 8.97
N GLN A 89 -5.62 2.32 10.24
CA GLN A 89 -6.55 1.65 11.14
C GLN A 89 -7.98 1.81 10.66
N PHE A 90 -8.84 0.83 10.93
CA PHE A 90 -10.23 0.85 10.49
C PHE A 90 -11.04 2.02 11.07
N SER A 91 -10.58 2.64 12.16
CA SER A 91 -11.19 3.88 12.69
C SER A 91 -10.92 5.10 11.82
N ASP A 92 -9.80 5.08 11.09
CA ASP A 92 -9.24 6.26 10.42
C ASP A 92 -9.57 6.25 8.92
N ILE A 93 -9.89 5.08 8.36
CA ILE A 93 -10.45 4.93 7.02
C ILE A 93 -11.76 5.72 6.91
N ASP A 94 -11.82 6.72 6.03
CA ASP A 94 -13.06 7.42 5.67
C ASP A 94 -12.93 8.01 4.25
N TYR A 95 -13.99 8.67 3.80
CA TYR A 95 -13.94 9.45 2.57
C TYR A 95 -12.95 10.59 2.72
N ILE A 96 -12.05 10.73 1.75
CA ILE A 96 -10.99 11.73 1.81
C ILE A 96 -11.56 13.16 1.94
N ILE A 97 -12.70 13.44 1.30
CA ILE A 97 -13.36 14.75 1.38
C ILE A 97 -13.75 15.14 2.81
N LYS A 98 -14.03 14.17 3.69
CA LYS A 98 -14.40 14.43 5.07
C LYS A 98 -13.22 14.80 5.95
N ILE A 99 -12.00 14.47 5.55
CA ILE A 99 -10.78 14.80 6.30
C ILE A 99 -10.65 16.32 6.42
N TRP A 100 -11.03 17.07 5.38
CA TRP A 100 -10.98 18.54 5.37
C TRP A 100 -12.30 19.23 5.74
N GLU A 101 -13.42 18.51 5.88
CA GLU A 101 -14.71 19.12 6.27
C GLU A 101 -14.63 19.95 7.56
N PRO A 102 -13.90 19.55 8.61
CA PRO A 102 -13.79 20.35 9.83
C PRO A 102 -13.01 21.66 9.63
N HIS A 103 -12.05 21.68 8.69
CA HIS A 103 -11.15 22.80 8.43
C HIS A 103 -10.87 22.98 6.93
N PRO A 104 -11.88 23.37 6.14
CA PRO A 104 -11.76 23.45 4.69
C PRO A 104 -10.71 24.48 4.23
N GLU A 105 -10.36 25.45 5.09
CA GLU A 105 -9.30 26.43 4.85
C GLU A 105 -7.88 25.84 4.76
N TYR A 106 -7.67 24.62 5.28
CA TYR A 106 -6.42 23.87 5.14
C TYR A 106 -6.50 22.79 4.07
N GLY A 107 -7.65 22.67 3.38
CA GLY A 107 -7.81 21.75 2.27
C GLY A 107 -7.05 22.22 1.02
N PRO A 108 -6.62 21.29 0.15
CA PRO A 108 -6.07 21.62 -1.16
C PRO A 108 -7.07 22.43 -2.02
N ASP A 109 -6.56 23.29 -2.90
CA ASP A 109 -7.36 23.99 -3.89
C ASP A 109 -7.67 23.04 -5.06
N PHE A 110 -8.61 22.12 -4.83
CA PHE A 110 -8.96 21.06 -5.77
C PHE A 110 -9.39 21.62 -7.13
N THR A 111 -8.83 21.07 -8.20
CA THR A 111 -9.24 21.37 -9.55
C THR A 111 -10.63 20.79 -9.84
N ALA A 112 -11.25 21.22 -10.95
CA ALA A 112 -12.53 20.64 -11.38
C ALA A 112 -12.43 19.13 -11.68
N GLU A 113 -11.25 18.66 -12.09
CA GLU A 113 -10.97 17.25 -12.34
C GLU A 113 -10.86 16.47 -11.02
N ASP A 114 -10.15 17.02 -10.03
CA ASP A 114 -10.08 16.43 -8.68
C ASP A 114 -11.49 16.31 -8.08
N MET A 115 -12.27 17.39 -8.14
CA MET A 115 -13.64 17.45 -7.60
C MET A 115 -14.61 16.47 -8.25
N ALA A 116 -14.32 16.01 -9.47
CA ALA A 116 -15.15 15.00 -10.15
C ALA A 116 -15.01 13.61 -9.51
N VAL A 117 -13.84 13.31 -8.90
CA VAL A 117 -13.51 12.00 -8.35
C VAL A 117 -13.50 12.01 -6.82
N LEU A 118 -13.11 13.12 -6.19
CA LEU A 118 -12.95 13.27 -4.74
C LEU A 118 -14.11 12.72 -3.89
N PRO A 119 -15.40 12.93 -4.24
CA PRO A 119 -16.52 12.42 -3.44
C PRO A 119 -16.65 10.89 -3.42
N SER A 120 -15.90 10.19 -4.29
CA SER A 120 -15.90 8.75 -4.40
C SER A 120 -14.66 8.09 -3.79
N LEU A 121 -13.70 8.86 -3.29
CA LEU A 121 -12.44 8.33 -2.77
C LEU A 121 -12.49 8.06 -1.27
N ILE A 122 -12.09 6.85 -0.89
CA ILE A 122 -11.99 6.39 0.49
C ILE A 122 -10.54 6.01 0.77
N THR A 123 -9.95 6.55 1.83
CA THR A 123 -8.55 6.32 2.20
C THR A 123 -8.34 4.90 2.72
N PHE A 124 -7.14 4.35 2.57
CA PHE A 124 -6.78 3.07 3.19
C PHE A 124 -5.29 2.97 3.58
N SER A 125 -4.44 3.88 3.11
CA SER A 125 -3.02 3.92 3.46
C SER A 125 -2.52 5.37 3.49
N GLU A 126 -1.51 5.61 4.32
CA GLU A 126 -0.74 6.84 4.35
C GLU A 126 0.68 6.59 3.85
N TYR A 127 1.16 7.51 3.03
CA TYR A 127 2.53 7.46 2.53
C TYR A 127 3.47 8.02 3.59
N LEU A 128 4.09 7.12 4.35
CA LEU A 128 5.13 7.44 5.34
C LEU A 128 4.73 8.55 6.35
N GLY A 129 3.43 8.67 6.66
CA GLY A 129 2.88 9.67 7.58
C GLY A 129 3.07 11.12 7.15
N ASN A 130 3.37 11.39 5.87
CA ASN A 130 3.64 12.74 5.39
C ASN A 130 2.36 13.53 5.00
N GLY A 131 1.20 12.89 4.99
CA GLY A 131 -0.08 13.48 4.60
C GLY A 131 -0.55 13.12 3.18
N ASN A 132 0.30 12.50 2.37
CA ASN A 132 -0.10 11.84 1.13
C ASN A 132 -0.81 10.52 1.47
N MET A 133 -1.86 10.21 0.71
CA MET A 133 -2.73 9.08 1.04
C MET A 133 -3.05 8.26 -0.20
N PHE A 134 -3.16 6.95 -0.02
CA PHE A 134 -3.77 6.08 -1.01
C PHE A 134 -5.25 5.89 -0.71
N CYS A 135 -6.03 6.02 -1.77
CA CYS A 135 -7.48 5.88 -1.75
C CYS A 135 -7.94 4.85 -2.76
N PHE A 136 -9.03 4.16 -2.49
CA PHE A 136 -9.76 3.43 -3.52
C PHE A 136 -11.03 4.18 -3.91
N HIS A 137 -11.41 4.07 -5.18
CA HIS A 137 -12.68 4.58 -5.65
C HIS A 137 -13.82 3.64 -5.22
N LYS A 138 -14.85 4.17 -4.55
CA LYS A 138 -15.95 3.39 -3.97
C LYS A 138 -16.68 2.50 -4.97
N ASP A 139 -16.80 2.91 -6.24
CA ASP A 139 -17.49 2.13 -7.28
C ASP A 139 -16.52 1.27 -8.12
N THR A 140 -15.49 1.88 -8.75
CA THR A 140 -14.58 1.18 -9.67
C THR A 140 -13.49 0.37 -8.98
N LYS A 141 -13.20 0.64 -7.70
CA LYS A 141 -12.13 0.02 -6.90
C LYS A 141 -10.70 0.30 -7.40
N GLU A 142 -10.56 1.22 -8.35
CA GLU A 142 -9.26 1.73 -8.78
C GLU A 142 -8.57 2.51 -7.65
N ILE A 143 -7.23 2.54 -7.68
CA ILE A 143 -6.43 3.16 -6.63
C ILE A 143 -5.93 4.53 -7.09
N TYR A 144 -6.19 5.52 -6.25
CA TYR A 144 -5.82 6.90 -6.43
C TYR A 144 -4.81 7.30 -5.36
N TYR A 145 -3.84 8.10 -5.76
CA TYR A 145 -2.91 8.78 -4.88
C TYR A 145 -3.40 10.21 -4.68
N PHE A 146 -3.55 10.57 -3.42
CA PHE A 146 -3.70 11.95 -2.98
C PHE A 146 -2.33 12.50 -2.62
N ASP A 147 -1.89 13.48 -3.40
CA ASP A 147 -0.68 14.27 -3.18
C ASP A 147 -1.10 15.60 -2.53
N HIS A 148 -0.66 15.86 -1.31
CA HIS A 148 -0.94 17.10 -0.59
C HIS A 148 0.07 18.21 -0.91
N ASP A 149 1.20 17.86 -1.56
CA ASP A 149 2.32 18.76 -1.85
C ASP A 149 2.18 19.40 -3.24
N SER A 150 1.78 18.61 -4.24
CA SER A 150 1.89 19.00 -5.65
C SER A 150 0.67 18.64 -6.50
N GLN A 151 0.42 19.45 -7.52
CA GLN A 151 -0.61 19.16 -8.52
C GLN A 151 -0.11 18.18 -9.59
N PRO A 152 -0.97 17.30 -10.13
CA PRO A 152 -2.37 17.09 -9.72
C PRO A 152 -2.46 16.44 -8.34
N TYR A 153 -3.40 16.95 -7.53
CA TYR A 153 -3.60 16.49 -6.15
C TYR A 153 -4.20 15.09 -6.10
N ILE A 154 -5.05 14.74 -7.07
CA ILE A 154 -5.63 13.40 -7.19
C ILE A 154 -5.15 12.77 -8.49
N THR A 155 -4.44 11.65 -8.40
CA THR A 155 -3.97 10.90 -9.57
C THR A 155 -4.40 9.45 -9.46
N LYS A 156 -5.07 8.91 -10.48
CA LYS A 156 -5.26 7.46 -10.58
C LYS A 156 -3.89 6.83 -10.85
N LEU A 157 -3.38 6.01 -9.93
CA LEU A 157 -2.14 5.27 -10.14
C LEU A 157 -2.43 3.84 -10.60
N PHE A 158 -3.30 3.11 -9.91
CA PHE A 158 -3.48 1.67 -10.17
C PHE A 158 -4.90 1.30 -10.54
N ASN A 159 -5.03 0.17 -11.24
CA ASN A 159 -6.34 -0.41 -11.54
C ASN A 159 -6.89 -1.24 -10.37
N SER A 160 -6.02 -1.76 -9.51
CA SER A 160 -6.39 -2.58 -8.36
C SER A 160 -5.43 -2.39 -7.20
N PHE A 161 -5.84 -2.86 -6.02
CA PHE A 161 -4.99 -2.91 -4.82
C PHE A 161 -3.78 -3.84 -4.99
N ASP A 162 -3.89 -4.85 -5.85
CA ASP A 162 -2.82 -5.81 -6.15
C ASP A 162 -1.55 -5.11 -6.65
N ASP A 163 -1.70 -4.18 -7.60
CA ASP A 163 -0.57 -3.44 -8.19
C ASP A 163 0.10 -2.54 -7.14
N TYR A 164 -0.72 -1.86 -6.32
CA TYR A 164 -0.26 -1.05 -5.19
C TYR A 164 0.56 -1.90 -4.21
N LEU A 165 -0.04 -2.97 -3.69
CA LEU A 165 0.61 -3.80 -2.67
C LEU A 165 1.90 -4.45 -3.21
N LYS A 166 1.89 -4.88 -4.46
CA LYS A 166 3.08 -5.45 -5.11
C LYS A 166 4.22 -4.46 -5.13
N GLY A 167 3.95 -3.20 -5.47
CA GLY A 167 4.94 -2.12 -5.40
C GLY A 167 5.49 -1.92 -3.99
N CYS A 168 4.60 -1.77 -2.99
CA CYS A 168 4.99 -1.56 -1.59
C CYS A 168 5.93 -2.68 -1.10
N LEU A 169 5.53 -3.94 -1.28
CA LEU A 169 6.32 -5.09 -0.84
C LEU A 169 7.65 -5.24 -1.56
N VAL A 170 7.76 -4.77 -2.82
CA VAL A 170 9.05 -4.74 -3.53
C VAL A 170 9.93 -3.61 -2.99
N PHE A 171 9.39 -2.41 -2.81
CA PHE A 171 10.15 -1.29 -2.24
C PHE A 171 10.64 -1.59 -0.82
N ALA A 172 9.80 -2.17 0.03
CA ALA A 172 10.14 -2.51 1.40
C ALA A 172 11.33 -3.47 1.51
N GLN A 173 11.56 -4.34 0.51
CA GLN A 173 12.70 -5.24 0.49
C GLN A 173 14.05 -4.52 0.36
N ALA A 174 14.08 -3.21 0.05
CA ALA A 174 15.31 -2.43 0.07
C ALA A 174 16.00 -2.41 1.44
N ASP A 175 15.23 -2.48 2.52
CA ASP A 175 15.75 -2.54 3.89
C ASP A 175 16.36 -3.90 4.23
N LEU A 176 16.07 -4.95 3.44
CA LEU A 176 16.61 -6.30 3.61
C LEU A 176 17.97 -6.47 2.89
N PHE A 177 18.75 -5.40 2.73
CA PHE A 177 20.04 -5.46 2.05
C PHE A 177 21.05 -6.35 2.80
N GLY A 178 21.86 -7.10 2.03
CA GLY A 178 22.90 -7.99 2.55
C GLY A 178 24.29 -7.34 2.53
N ASP A 179 25.25 -8.01 1.88
CA ASP A 179 26.65 -7.57 1.74
C ASP A 179 26.83 -6.48 0.65
N VAL A 180 25.80 -5.66 0.42
CA VAL A 180 25.76 -4.57 -0.56
C VAL A 180 25.18 -3.30 0.08
N GLU A 181 25.43 -2.14 -0.53
CA GLU A 181 24.91 -0.87 -0.03
C GLU A 181 23.39 -0.77 -0.24
N GLN A 182 22.68 -0.21 0.74
CA GLN A 182 21.22 -0.02 0.70
C GLN A 182 20.76 0.77 -0.54
N ASP A 183 21.42 1.91 -0.85
CA ASP A 183 21.12 2.73 -2.02
C ASP A 183 21.13 1.94 -3.35
N LEU A 184 21.95 0.88 -3.44
CA LEU A 184 21.99 0.02 -4.61
C LEU A 184 20.78 -0.93 -4.67
N VAL A 185 20.33 -1.42 -3.52
CA VAL A 185 19.12 -2.25 -3.42
C VAL A 185 17.87 -1.42 -3.67
N GLU A 186 17.82 -0.17 -3.18
CA GLU A 186 16.76 0.79 -3.49
C GLU A 186 16.63 1.01 -5.00
N GLN A 187 17.75 1.22 -5.69
CA GLN A 187 17.76 1.33 -7.16
C GLN A 187 17.22 0.07 -7.84
N TRP A 188 17.63 -1.11 -7.39
CA TRP A 188 17.11 -2.37 -7.93
C TRP A 188 15.61 -2.54 -7.68
N ALA A 189 15.12 -2.19 -6.49
CA ALA A 189 13.71 -2.24 -6.16
C ALA A 189 12.92 -1.27 -7.05
N GLU A 190 13.39 -0.04 -7.23
CA GLU A 190 12.77 0.95 -8.12
C GLU A 190 12.72 0.44 -9.57
N GLU A 191 13.81 -0.12 -10.09
CA GLU A 191 13.82 -0.71 -11.43
C GLU A 191 12.81 -1.87 -11.56
N VAL A 192 12.70 -2.73 -10.55
CA VAL A 192 11.72 -3.83 -10.54
C VAL A 192 10.29 -3.28 -10.52
N VAL A 193 9.99 -2.29 -9.68
CA VAL A 193 8.65 -1.69 -9.64
C VAL A 193 8.34 -0.97 -10.96
N CYS A 194 9.31 -0.27 -11.55
CA CYS A 194 9.17 0.31 -12.89
C CYS A 194 8.79 -0.73 -13.95
N ASP A 195 9.40 -1.92 -13.92
CA ASP A 195 9.05 -3.02 -14.83
C ASP A 195 7.63 -3.55 -14.58
N LEU A 196 7.14 -3.49 -13.33
CA LEU A 196 5.82 -4.00 -12.94
C LEU A 196 4.67 -3.05 -13.24
N VAL A 197 4.83 -1.76 -12.95
CA VAL A 197 3.74 -0.77 -13.03
C VAL A 197 4.03 0.39 -13.98
N GLY A 198 5.28 0.56 -14.42
CA GLY A 198 5.70 1.63 -15.32
C GLY A 198 6.34 2.82 -14.61
N GLU A 199 7.33 3.41 -15.29
CA GLU A 199 8.15 4.52 -14.78
C GLU A 199 7.33 5.77 -14.41
N ASP A 200 6.30 6.12 -15.19
CA ASP A 200 5.46 7.30 -14.90
C ASP A 200 4.70 7.16 -13.57
N ILE A 201 4.29 5.94 -13.20
CA ILE A 201 3.62 5.66 -11.94
C ILE A 201 4.62 5.79 -10.79
N VAL A 202 5.76 5.12 -10.88
CA VAL A 202 6.82 5.18 -9.86
C VAL A 202 7.25 6.62 -9.64
N ARG A 203 7.41 7.38 -10.73
CA ARG A 203 7.79 8.78 -10.65
C ARG A 203 6.78 9.60 -9.86
N LYS A 204 5.48 9.43 -10.08
CA LYS A 204 4.45 10.18 -9.33
C LYS A 204 4.28 9.69 -7.89
N TRP A 205 4.57 8.42 -7.63
CA TRP A 205 4.49 7.86 -6.28
C TRP A 205 5.67 8.34 -5.41
N MET A 206 6.89 8.27 -5.93
CA MET A 206 8.11 8.45 -5.13
C MET A 206 8.67 9.88 -5.13
N TYR A 207 8.35 10.71 -6.13
CA TYR A 207 9.01 12.00 -6.40
C TYR A 207 8.05 13.15 -6.74
#